data_AF-A0A7W6RKH1-F1
#
_entry.id   AF-A0A7W6RKH1-F1
#
_cell.length_a   1.000
_cell.length_b   1.000
_cell.length_c   1.000
_cell.angle_alpha   90.00
_cell.angle_beta   90.00
_cell.angle_gamma   90.00
#
_symmetry.space_group_name_H-M   'P 1'
#
loop_
_entity.id
_entity.type
_entity.pdbx_description
1 polymer ?
#
loop_
_entity_poly.entity_id
_entity_poly.type
_entity_poly.pdbx_seq_one_letter_code
_entity_poly.pdbx_strand_id
1 'polypeptide(L)'
;MEEVIERESLVCGCGGRLHYIGEDVSERLDVVPAHFRVILTRRPKYACRACTDGVIRAPAPPRLIQAGLPTEATVAHVLVSKYADHLPLYRQAQIMSRQGVDLDRSTLADWVGRAAFELRPVFDAMIADLKGSSKLFMDETRAPVLDPGSRKTKTGYFWALARDDRRWGGGAPPGVAFTYAPGRGAFMLNGYCRASRAFCRSMAMPDTTD
;
A
#
# COMPACT_ATOMS: atom_id res chain seq x y z
N MET A 1 -22.89 -0.79 12.63
CA MET A 1 -23.92 -0.12 13.45
C MET A 1 -25.19 -0.90 13.20
N GLU A 2 -25.81 -1.40 14.25
CA GLU A 2 -27.01 -2.24 14.14
C GLU A 2 -28.14 -1.47 14.81
N GLU A 3 -29.20 -1.24 14.06
CA GLU A 3 -30.41 -0.57 14.54
C GLU A 3 -31.56 -1.56 14.40
N VAL A 4 -32.13 -1.95 15.53
CA VAL A 4 -33.30 -2.83 15.57
C VAL A 4 -34.53 -1.94 15.72
N ILE A 5 -35.37 -1.93 14.70
CA ILE A 5 -36.63 -1.16 14.72
C ILE A 5 -37.71 -2.07 15.30
N GLU A 6 -37.98 -1.94 16.59
CA GLU A 6 -39.07 -2.67 17.25
C GLU A 6 -40.42 -1.99 17.05
N ARG A 7 -41.48 -2.81 17.05
CA ARG A 7 -42.86 -2.32 16.99
C ARG A 7 -43.25 -1.70 18.34
N GLU A 8 -43.90 -0.53 18.32
CA GLU A 8 -44.33 0.19 19.53
C GLU A 8 -45.29 -0.61 20.45
N SER A 9 -46.02 -1.57 19.90
CA SER A 9 -46.91 -2.45 20.66
C SER A 9 -46.90 -3.89 20.13
N LEU A 10 -46.85 -4.84 21.06
CA LEU A 10 -46.96 -6.28 20.79
C LEU A 10 -48.39 -6.80 20.97
N VAL A 11 -49.38 -5.92 20.98
CA VAL A 11 -50.80 -6.29 20.99
C VAL A 11 -51.29 -6.38 19.54
N CYS A 12 -51.87 -7.53 19.21
CA CYS A 12 -52.54 -7.76 17.94
C CYS A 12 -53.87 -6.98 17.92
N GLY A 13 -54.36 -6.59 16.74
CA GLY A 13 -55.65 -5.88 16.61
C GLY A 13 -56.86 -6.62 17.19
N CYS A 14 -56.73 -7.93 17.43
CA CYS A 14 -57.75 -8.75 18.11
C CYS A 14 -57.61 -8.81 19.65
N GLY A 15 -56.61 -8.15 20.24
CA GLY A 15 -56.34 -8.17 21.69
C GLY A 15 -55.39 -9.27 22.18
N GLY A 16 -54.93 -10.17 21.30
CA GLY A 16 -53.91 -11.17 21.62
C GLY A 16 -52.48 -10.62 21.65
N ARG A 17 -51.52 -11.38 22.21
CA ARG A 17 -50.09 -11.02 22.23
C ARG A 17 -49.37 -11.54 20.97
N LEU A 18 -48.67 -10.66 20.26
CA LEU A 18 -47.79 -11.03 19.15
C LEU A 18 -46.57 -11.79 19.68
N HIS A 19 -46.16 -12.84 18.97
CA HIS A 19 -44.94 -13.58 19.23
C HIS A 19 -43.98 -13.40 18.05
N TYR A 20 -42.68 -13.51 18.32
CA TYR A 20 -41.64 -13.34 17.31
C TYR A 20 -41.65 -14.52 16.33
N ILE A 21 -41.60 -14.23 15.03
CA ILE A 21 -41.62 -15.22 13.94
C ILE A 21 -40.34 -15.13 13.08
N GLY A 22 -39.74 -13.95 13.00
CA GLY A 22 -38.56 -13.65 12.21
C GLY A 22 -38.43 -12.14 12.01
N GLU A 23 -37.37 -11.71 11.33
CA GLU A 23 -37.11 -10.31 11.03
C GLU A 23 -36.64 -10.15 9.58
N ASP A 24 -36.98 -9.00 9.00
CA ASP A 24 -36.46 -8.60 7.69
C ASP A 24 -35.18 -7.79 7.91
N VAL A 25 -34.04 -8.34 7.46
CA VAL A 25 -32.74 -7.68 7.56
C VAL A 25 -32.47 -6.88 6.29
N SER A 26 -32.18 -5.59 6.45
CA SER A 26 -31.77 -4.71 5.35
C SER A 26 -30.42 -4.08 5.64
N GLU A 27 -29.45 -4.34 4.76
CA GLU A 27 -28.11 -3.79 4.87
C GLU A 27 -28.01 -2.48 4.08
N ARG A 28 -27.52 -1.42 4.73
CA ARG A 28 -27.26 -0.12 4.09
C ARG A 28 -25.81 0.29 4.32
N LEU A 29 -25.13 0.69 3.24
CA LEU A 29 -23.75 1.17 3.28
C LEU A 29 -23.72 2.67 3.61
N ASP A 30 -23.07 3.02 4.73
CA ASP A 30 -22.76 4.39 5.10
C ASP A 30 -21.26 4.68 4.88
N VAL A 31 -20.88 5.96 4.73
CA VAL A 31 -19.51 6.38 4.44
C VAL A 31 -18.92 7.20 5.57
N VAL A 32 -17.86 6.67 6.20
CA VAL A 32 -17.00 7.42 7.12
C VAL A 32 -15.69 7.74 6.39
N PRO A 33 -15.40 9.02 6.08
CA PRO A 33 -14.16 9.38 5.42
C PRO A 33 -12.95 9.10 6.33
N ALA A 34 -11.76 9.01 5.74
CA ALA A 34 -10.53 8.92 6.51
C ALA A 34 -10.42 10.13 7.46
N HIS A 35 -10.07 9.88 8.73
CA HIS A 35 -9.84 10.91 9.74
C HIS A 35 -8.37 10.96 10.14
N PHE A 36 -7.72 12.11 9.93
CA PHE A 36 -6.37 12.34 10.42
C PHE A 36 -6.41 12.86 11.86
N ARG A 37 -5.58 12.27 12.73
CA ARG A 37 -5.44 12.67 14.13
C ARG A 37 -3.98 12.92 14.49
N VAL A 38 -3.77 13.85 15.40
CA VAL A 38 -2.43 14.12 15.95
C VAL A 38 -2.22 13.28 17.20
N ILE A 39 -1.18 12.44 17.18
CA ILE A 39 -0.77 11.66 18.35
C ILE A 39 0.39 12.40 19.02
N LEU A 40 0.10 13.03 20.17
CA LEU A 40 1.08 13.81 20.92
C LEU A 40 1.74 12.97 22.02
N THR A 41 2.97 12.54 21.79
CA THR A 41 3.76 11.79 22.78
C THR A 41 4.60 12.74 23.64
N ARG A 42 4.23 12.96 24.90
CA ARG A 42 5.04 13.73 25.87
C ARG A 42 6.04 12.81 26.57
N ARG A 43 7.31 13.19 26.56
CA ARG A 43 8.38 12.51 27.31
C ARG A 43 9.03 13.53 28.25
N PRO A 44 8.55 13.66 29.50
CA PRO A 44 9.12 14.57 30.48
C PRO A 44 10.58 14.26 30.75
N LYS A 45 11.34 15.31 31.07
CA LYS A 45 12.74 15.24 31.46
C LYS A 45 12.81 15.45 32.96
N TYR A 46 13.54 14.59 33.66
CA TYR A 46 13.71 14.66 35.11
C TYR A 46 15.18 14.92 35.43
N ALA A 47 15.45 15.67 36.49
CA ALA A 47 16.80 15.88 37.00
C ALA A 47 16.75 15.81 38.52
N CYS A 48 17.75 15.16 39.12
CA CYS A 48 17.86 15.12 40.58
C CYS A 48 18.54 16.40 41.07
N ARG A 49 17.85 17.17 41.92
CA ARG A 49 18.39 18.40 42.51
C ARG A 49 19.48 18.16 43.55
N ALA A 50 19.56 16.94 44.11
CA ALA A 50 20.51 16.61 45.16
C ALA A 50 21.89 16.24 44.60
N CYS A 51 21.96 15.44 43.52
CA CYS A 51 23.23 15.01 42.95
C CYS A 51 23.65 15.79 41.68
N THR A 52 22.74 16.51 41.01
CA THR A 52 23.02 17.25 39.76
C THR A 52 23.57 16.37 38.62
N ASP A 53 23.40 15.06 38.73
CA ASP A 53 24.07 14.03 37.92
C ASP A 53 23.43 13.81 36.53
N GLY A 54 22.81 14.87 35.99
CA GLY A 54 22.25 14.92 34.65
C GLY A 54 20.73 14.80 34.54
N VAL A 55 20.26 14.94 33.29
CA VAL A 55 18.84 14.93 32.92
C VAL A 55 18.46 13.56 32.37
N ILE A 56 17.56 12.86 33.07
CA ILE A 56 17.08 11.53 32.73
C ILE A 56 15.76 11.65 31.95
N ARG A 57 15.61 10.82 30.91
CA ARG A 57 14.40 10.73 30.08
C ARG A 57 14.20 9.31 29.59
N ALA A 58 12.96 8.83 29.56
CA ALA A 58 12.61 7.58 28.87
C ALA A 58 13.04 7.65 27.39
N PRO A 59 13.52 6.57 26.75
CA PRO A 59 13.97 6.56 25.36
C PRO A 59 12.85 6.87 24.35
N ALA A 60 13.21 7.22 23.12
CA ALA A 60 12.22 7.51 22.08
C ALA A 60 11.62 6.20 21.58
N PRO A 61 10.30 6.08 21.44
CA PRO A 61 9.74 4.98 20.66
C PRO A 61 10.34 5.03 19.25
N PRO A 62 10.73 3.87 18.69
CA PRO A 62 11.19 3.81 17.32
C PRO A 62 10.05 4.25 16.38
N ARG A 63 10.41 4.88 15.26
CA ARG A 63 9.49 5.35 14.23
C ARG A 63 10.06 5.00 12.87
N LEU A 64 9.19 4.72 11.90
CA LEU A 64 9.59 4.49 10.50
C LEU A 64 10.39 5.68 9.94
N ILE A 65 9.87 6.89 10.13
CA ILE A 65 10.54 8.15 9.77
C ILE A 65 11.01 8.82 11.05
N GLN A 66 12.32 8.87 11.27
CA GLN A 66 12.91 9.48 12.46
C GLN A 66 12.55 10.97 12.54
N ALA A 67 11.99 11.38 13.68
CA ALA A 67 11.43 12.72 13.91
C ALA A 67 10.38 13.17 12.87
N GLY A 68 9.85 12.25 12.05
CA GLY A 68 8.83 12.54 11.06
C GLY A 68 7.47 12.78 11.70
N LEU A 69 6.66 13.59 11.01
CA LEU A 69 5.25 13.81 11.31
C LEU A 69 4.39 12.53 11.17
N PRO A 70 4.54 11.70 10.11
CA PRO A 70 3.56 10.66 9.86
C PRO A 70 3.78 9.45 10.77
N THR A 71 2.68 8.78 11.09
CA THR A 71 2.70 7.42 11.65
C THR A 71 2.83 6.39 10.55
N GLU A 72 3.15 5.16 10.91
CA GLU A 72 3.21 4.00 10.01
C GLU A 72 1.86 3.82 9.26
N ALA A 73 0.74 4.02 9.96
CA ALA A 73 -0.60 3.96 9.37
C ALA A 73 -0.83 5.08 8.34
N THR A 74 -0.36 6.30 8.62
CA THR A 74 -0.45 7.43 7.68
C THR A 74 0.36 7.16 6.42
N VAL A 75 1.58 6.63 6.56
CA VAL A 75 2.43 6.25 5.42
C VAL A 75 1.77 5.14 4.60
N ALA A 76 1.25 4.10 5.26
CA ALA A 76 0.53 3.02 4.58
C ALA A 76 -0.68 3.55 3.80
N HIS A 77 -1.48 4.45 4.38
CA HIS A 77 -2.61 5.08 3.70
C HIS A 77 -2.19 5.82 2.42
N VAL A 78 -1.11 6.62 2.49
CA VAL A 78 -0.59 7.36 1.32
C VAL A 78 -0.14 6.40 0.21
N LEU A 79 0.55 5.32 0.58
CA LEU A 79 1.04 4.31 -0.37
C LEU A 79 -0.10 3.55 -1.05
N VAL A 80 -1.06 3.03 -0.27
CA VAL A 80 -2.23 2.32 -0.80
C VAL A 80 -3.02 3.23 -1.71
N SER A 81 -3.33 4.45 -1.26
CA SER A 81 -4.04 5.43 -2.08
C SER A 81 -3.31 5.72 -3.40
N LYS A 82 -1.97 5.83 -3.37
CA LYS A 82 -1.18 6.14 -4.56
C LYS A 82 -1.14 4.99 -5.56
N TYR A 83 -0.86 3.78 -5.07
CA TYR A 83 -0.49 2.65 -5.92
C TYR A 83 -1.65 1.68 -6.17
N ALA A 84 -2.51 1.43 -5.18
CA ALA A 84 -3.68 0.57 -5.34
C ALA A 84 -4.88 1.35 -5.89
N ASP A 85 -5.13 2.55 -5.37
CA ASP A 85 -6.30 3.37 -5.76
C ASP A 85 -5.98 4.40 -6.85
N HIS A 86 -4.76 4.40 -7.39
CA HIS A 86 -4.31 5.30 -8.45
C HIS A 86 -4.51 6.80 -8.15
N LEU A 87 -4.40 7.19 -6.87
CA LEU A 87 -4.61 8.56 -6.43
C LEU A 87 -3.28 9.34 -6.40
N PRO A 88 -3.01 10.25 -7.35
CA PRO A 88 -1.74 10.97 -7.40
C PRO A 88 -1.54 11.88 -6.18
N LEU A 89 -0.28 12.06 -5.77
CA LEU A 89 0.08 12.74 -4.50
C LEU A 89 -0.48 14.16 -4.37
N TYR A 90 -0.54 14.93 -5.45
CA TYR A 90 -1.12 16.28 -5.39
C TYR A 90 -2.61 16.24 -5.03
N ARG A 91 -3.34 15.20 -5.49
CA ARG A 91 -4.76 15.03 -5.20
C ARG A 91 -4.96 14.54 -3.76
N GLN A 92 -4.07 13.69 -3.26
CA GLN A 92 -4.05 13.30 -1.85
C GLN A 92 -3.84 14.52 -0.95
N ALA A 93 -2.87 15.38 -1.26
CA ALA A 93 -2.63 16.63 -0.52
C ALA A 93 -3.89 17.52 -0.49
N GLN A 94 -4.58 17.68 -1.62
CA GLN A 94 -5.84 18.43 -1.68
C GLN A 94 -6.96 17.79 -0.85
N ILE A 95 -7.06 16.45 -0.83
CA ILE A 95 -8.03 15.73 0.00
C ILE A 95 -7.74 15.96 1.49
N MET A 96 -6.48 15.86 1.90
CA MET A 96 -6.04 16.12 3.28
C MET A 96 -6.29 17.59 3.68
N SER A 97 -6.05 18.52 2.77
CA SER A 97 -6.30 19.96 2.99
C SER A 97 -7.78 20.25 3.27
N ARG A 98 -8.71 19.58 2.57
CA ARG A 98 -10.15 19.67 2.87
C ARG A 98 -10.53 19.19 4.28
N GLN A 99 -9.66 18.40 4.90
CA GLN A 99 -9.83 17.93 6.28
C GLN A 99 -9.00 18.74 7.28
N GLY A 100 -8.47 19.90 6.87
CA GLY A 100 -7.66 20.78 7.71
C GLY A 100 -6.19 20.34 7.87
N VAL A 101 -5.73 19.37 7.08
CA VAL A 101 -4.33 18.91 7.08
C VAL A 101 -3.61 19.46 5.86
N ASP A 102 -2.87 20.55 6.05
CA ASP A 102 -2.10 21.18 4.97
C ASP A 102 -0.70 20.55 4.87
N LEU A 103 -0.45 19.85 3.77
CA LEU A 103 0.80 19.14 3.49
C LEU A 103 1.21 19.38 2.03
N ASP A 104 2.49 19.68 1.82
CA ASP A 104 2.99 19.82 0.46
C ASP A 104 3.17 18.46 -0.23
N ARG A 105 3.06 18.45 -1.56
CA ARG A 105 3.29 17.26 -2.40
C ARG A 105 4.69 16.67 -2.18
N SER A 106 5.72 17.51 -1.97
CA SER A 106 7.09 17.07 -1.70
C SER A 106 7.17 16.25 -0.41
N THR A 107 6.48 16.68 0.65
CA THR A 107 6.42 15.95 1.93
C THR A 107 5.86 14.54 1.75
N LEU A 108 4.76 14.41 0.99
CA LEU A 108 4.20 13.09 0.66
C LEU A 108 5.17 12.26 -0.20
N ALA A 109 5.87 12.89 -1.14
CA ALA A 109 6.85 12.19 -1.98
C ALA A 109 8.04 11.68 -1.16
N ASP A 110 8.52 12.45 -0.20
CA ASP A 110 9.59 12.05 0.73
C ASP A 110 9.17 10.85 1.58
N TRP A 111 7.92 10.84 2.07
CA TRP A 111 7.39 9.69 2.82
C TRP A 111 7.33 8.43 1.96
N VAL A 112 6.90 8.56 0.71
CA VAL A 112 6.89 7.44 -0.25
C VAL A 112 8.31 6.93 -0.49
N GLY A 113 9.28 7.83 -0.67
CA GLY A 113 10.69 7.48 -0.86
C GLY A 113 11.27 6.73 0.33
N ARG A 114 11.02 7.22 1.55
CA ARG A 114 11.49 6.55 2.77
C ARG A 114 10.84 5.18 2.95
N ALA A 115 9.54 5.07 2.73
CA ALA A 115 8.87 3.78 2.82
C ALA A 115 9.37 2.78 1.77
N ALA A 116 9.66 3.23 0.55
CA ALA A 116 10.23 2.38 -0.50
C ALA A 116 11.61 1.83 -0.10
N PHE A 117 12.42 2.63 0.59
CA PHE A 117 13.71 2.17 1.14
C PHE A 117 13.52 1.09 2.21
N GLU A 118 12.61 1.30 3.16
CA GLU A 118 12.34 0.35 4.25
C GLU A 118 11.69 -0.95 3.76
N LEU A 119 10.91 -0.90 2.67
CA LEU A 119 10.30 -2.08 2.04
C LEU A 119 11.26 -2.87 1.15
N ARG A 120 12.48 -2.38 0.92
CA ARG A 120 13.45 -3.02 0.03
C ARG A 120 13.76 -4.48 0.39
N PRO A 121 13.96 -4.87 1.67
CA PRO A 121 14.22 -6.27 2.02
C PRO A 121 13.05 -7.20 1.68
N VAL A 122 11.81 -6.72 1.81
CA VAL A 122 10.61 -7.49 1.45
C VAL A 122 10.55 -7.69 -0.06
N PHE A 123 10.86 -6.64 -0.83
CA PHE A 123 10.94 -6.71 -2.28
C PHE A 123 12.03 -7.70 -2.73
N ASP A 124 13.23 -7.63 -2.15
CA ASP A 124 14.34 -8.53 -2.50
C ASP A 124 14.01 -9.99 -2.16
N ALA A 125 13.35 -10.24 -1.02
CA ALA A 125 12.86 -11.57 -0.64
C ALA A 125 11.79 -12.10 -1.60
N MET A 126 10.85 -11.25 -2.02
CA MET A 126 9.80 -11.62 -2.99
C MET A 126 10.40 -11.95 -4.36
N ILE A 127 11.39 -11.18 -4.81
CA ILE A 127 12.12 -11.47 -6.05
C ILE A 127 12.87 -12.80 -5.95
N ALA A 128 13.52 -13.08 -4.81
CA ALA A 128 14.21 -14.35 -4.59
C ALA A 128 13.23 -15.54 -4.61
N ASP A 129 12.07 -15.42 -3.96
CA ASP A 129 11.01 -16.45 -3.99
C ASP A 129 10.51 -16.70 -5.42
N LEU A 130 10.18 -15.63 -6.15
CA LEU A 130 9.73 -15.74 -7.54
C LEU A 130 10.79 -16.44 -8.40
N LYS A 131 12.07 -16.06 -8.29
CA LYS A 131 13.17 -16.70 -9.03
C LYS A 131 13.34 -18.20 -8.73
N GLY A 132 12.92 -18.67 -7.56
CA GLY A 132 12.95 -20.09 -7.20
C GLY A 132 11.89 -20.94 -7.90
N SER A 133 10.93 -20.31 -8.58
CA SER A 133 9.80 -21.00 -9.21
C SER A 133 10.23 -21.81 -10.43
N SER A 134 9.51 -22.89 -10.75
CA SER A 134 9.74 -23.70 -11.96
C SER A 134 9.26 -23.01 -13.24
N LYS A 135 8.34 -22.04 -13.11
CA LYS A 135 7.76 -21.28 -14.20
C LYS A 135 7.62 -19.82 -13.79
N LEU A 136 7.97 -18.93 -14.71
CA LEU A 136 7.89 -17.49 -14.52
C LEU A 136 7.26 -16.83 -15.75
N PHE A 137 6.34 -15.93 -15.49
CA PHE A 137 5.76 -15.04 -16.49
C PHE A 137 6.48 -13.70 -16.41
N MET A 138 6.87 -13.18 -17.57
CA MET A 138 7.48 -11.86 -17.68
C MET A 138 6.74 -11.04 -18.72
N ASP A 139 6.41 -9.81 -18.33
CA ASP A 139 5.77 -8.82 -19.20
C ASP A 139 6.52 -7.48 -19.13
N GLU A 140 6.60 -6.80 -20.27
CA GLU A 140 7.28 -5.52 -20.45
C GLU A 140 6.24 -4.42 -20.69
N THR A 141 6.14 -3.45 -19.78
CA THR A 141 5.34 -2.25 -19.97
C THR A 141 6.24 -1.04 -20.18
N ARG A 142 6.11 -0.38 -21.33
CA ARG A 142 6.83 0.86 -21.63
C ARG A 142 6.16 2.05 -20.96
N ALA A 143 6.95 2.95 -20.38
CA ALA A 143 6.45 4.18 -19.80
C ALA A 143 7.34 5.38 -20.17
N PRO A 144 6.75 6.57 -20.42
CA PRO A 144 7.53 7.79 -20.58
C PRO A 144 8.14 8.19 -19.23
N VAL A 145 9.47 8.29 -19.17
CA VAL A 145 10.23 8.68 -17.99
C VAL A 145 10.92 10.00 -18.27
N LEU A 146 10.90 10.92 -17.30
CA LEU A 146 11.62 12.19 -17.41
C LEU A 146 13.12 11.92 -17.51
N ASP A 147 13.81 12.66 -18.38
CA ASP A 147 15.26 12.61 -18.54
C ASP A 147 15.85 13.98 -18.14
N PRO A 148 16.21 14.15 -16.85
CA PRO A 148 16.69 15.43 -16.34
C PRO A 148 17.93 15.89 -17.11
N GLY A 149 17.88 17.09 -17.67
CA GLY A 149 18.97 17.67 -18.49
C GLY A 149 18.65 17.76 -19.99
N SER A 150 17.83 16.85 -20.55
CA SER A 150 17.50 16.85 -21.98
C SER A 150 16.18 17.56 -22.32
N ARG A 151 15.40 17.98 -21.30
CA ARG A 151 14.03 18.52 -21.42
C ARG A 151 13.06 17.62 -22.21
N LYS A 152 13.41 16.34 -22.41
CA LYS A 152 12.61 15.34 -23.12
C LYS A 152 12.28 14.18 -22.19
N THR A 153 11.30 13.38 -22.61
CA THR A 153 11.05 12.06 -22.01
C THR A 153 11.86 11.01 -22.76
N LYS A 154 12.39 10.04 -22.02
CA LYS A 154 12.92 8.79 -22.59
C LYS A 154 11.94 7.65 -22.34
N THR A 155 12.00 6.63 -23.18
CA THR A 155 11.21 5.42 -22.97
C THR A 155 11.89 4.58 -21.90
N GLY A 156 11.26 4.48 -20.73
CA GLY A 156 11.63 3.55 -19.68
C GLY A 156 10.82 2.26 -19.77
N TYR A 157 11.30 1.20 -19.13
CA TYR A 157 10.71 -0.13 -19.18
C TYR A 157 10.44 -0.63 -17.76
N PHE A 158 9.19 -0.94 -17.47
CA PHE A 158 8.80 -1.68 -16.28
C PHE A 158 8.60 -3.14 -16.65
N TRP A 159 9.21 -4.01 -15.86
CA TRP A 159 9.13 -5.45 -16.05
C TRP A 159 8.37 -6.06 -14.89
N ALA A 160 7.27 -6.73 -15.20
CA ALA A 160 6.54 -7.54 -14.24
C ALA A 160 7.12 -8.96 -14.25
N LEU A 161 7.66 -9.40 -13.12
CA LEU A 161 7.98 -10.80 -12.87
C LEU A 161 6.85 -11.41 -12.06
N ALA A 162 6.16 -12.41 -12.62
CA ALA A 162 4.99 -13.00 -11.98
C ALA A 162 5.03 -14.53 -11.96
N ARG A 163 4.44 -15.09 -10.91
CA ARG A 163 4.05 -16.50 -10.80
C ARG A 163 2.57 -16.54 -10.45
N ASP A 164 1.77 -17.26 -11.24
CA ASP A 164 0.42 -17.69 -10.87
C ASP A 164 0.11 -19.03 -11.55
N ASP A 165 0.23 -20.10 -10.77
CA ASP A 165 0.01 -21.47 -11.25
C ASP A 165 -1.34 -22.06 -10.78
N ARG A 166 -2.22 -21.25 -10.18
CA ARG A 166 -3.52 -21.73 -9.65
C ARG A 166 -4.38 -22.41 -10.70
N ARG A 167 -4.36 -21.88 -11.94
CA ARG A 167 -5.07 -22.45 -13.09
C ARG A 167 -4.51 -23.79 -13.58
N TRP A 168 -3.29 -24.15 -13.17
CA TRP A 168 -2.59 -25.39 -13.51
C TRP A 168 -2.40 -26.31 -12.29
N GLY A 169 -3.15 -26.09 -11.20
CA GLY A 169 -3.07 -26.92 -9.99
C GLY A 169 -1.77 -26.73 -9.18
N GLY A 170 -1.03 -25.64 -9.41
CA GLY A 170 0.16 -25.33 -8.63
C GLY A 170 -0.19 -24.88 -7.20
N GLY A 171 0.51 -25.44 -6.22
CA GLY A 171 0.32 -25.11 -4.79
C GLY A 171 1.11 -23.88 -4.30
N ALA A 172 1.95 -23.28 -5.14
CA ALA A 172 2.73 -22.10 -4.78
C ALA A 172 1.84 -20.83 -4.80
N PRO A 173 1.98 -19.91 -3.82
CA PRO A 173 1.16 -18.71 -3.77
C PRO A 173 1.45 -17.80 -4.97
N PRO A 174 0.43 -17.10 -5.53
CA PRO A 174 0.65 -16.16 -6.61
C PRO A 174 1.48 -14.97 -6.13
N GLY A 175 2.31 -14.41 -7.00
CA GLY A 175 3.13 -13.25 -6.68
C GLY A 175 3.53 -12.47 -7.93
N VAL A 176 3.69 -11.16 -7.77
CA VAL A 176 4.18 -10.27 -8.82
C VAL A 176 5.14 -9.24 -8.22
N ALA A 177 6.26 -9.02 -8.89
CA ALA A 177 7.24 -8.00 -8.53
C ALA A 177 7.64 -7.19 -9.76
N PHE A 178 7.71 -5.87 -9.61
CA PHE A 178 8.04 -4.95 -10.69
C PHE A 178 9.47 -4.45 -10.58
N THR A 179 10.20 -4.42 -11.71
CA THR A 179 11.55 -3.83 -11.79
C THR A 179 11.60 -2.79 -12.91
N TYR A 180 12.39 -1.74 -12.70
CA TYR A 180 12.61 -0.71 -13.72
C TYR A 180 13.94 -0.94 -14.45
N ALA A 181 13.93 -0.81 -15.77
CA ALA A 181 15.12 -0.83 -16.62
C ALA A 181 15.13 0.39 -17.58
N PRO A 182 16.29 1.04 -17.78
CA PRO A 182 16.40 2.18 -18.69
C PRO A 182 16.43 1.80 -20.18
N GLY A 183 16.47 0.50 -20.52
CA GLY A 183 16.47 0.00 -21.90
C GLY A 183 16.08 -1.49 -21.97
N ARG A 184 15.82 -2.00 -23.18
CA ARG A 184 15.49 -3.42 -23.42
C ARG A 184 16.70 -4.38 -23.36
N GLY A 185 17.92 -3.85 -23.24
CA GLY A 185 19.15 -4.63 -23.32
C GLY A 185 19.24 -5.77 -22.30
N ALA A 186 19.99 -6.82 -22.65
CA ALA A 186 20.13 -8.16 -22.03
C ALA A 186 20.42 -8.24 -20.52
N PHE A 187 20.42 -7.13 -19.78
CA PHE A 187 20.57 -7.07 -18.33
C PHE A 187 19.49 -7.91 -17.60
N MET A 188 18.28 -7.99 -18.16
CA MET A 188 17.14 -8.69 -17.55
C MET A 188 17.13 -10.21 -17.81
N LEU A 189 17.38 -10.62 -19.06
CA LEU A 189 17.44 -12.04 -19.44
C LEU A 189 18.64 -12.78 -18.80
N ASN A 190 19.81 -12.13 -18.69
CA ASN A 190 21.00 -12.74 -18.10
C ASN A 190 21.02 -12.71 -16.55
N GLY A 191 20.28 -11.82 -15.89
CA GLY A 191 20.27 -11.70 -14.42
C GLY A 191 19.08 -12.37 -13.71
N TYR A 192 17.91 -12.43 -14.35
CA TYR A 192 16.69 -12.98 -13.74
C TYR A 192 16.34 -14.38 -14.28
N CYS A 193 16.27 -14.56 -15.60
CA CYS A 193 15.93 -15.88 -16.17
C CYS A 193 17.09 -16.89 -16.11
N ARG A 194 18.35 -16.49 -16.30
CA ARG A 194 19.50 -17.42 -16.15
C ARG A 194 19.75 -17.86 -14.70
N ALA A 195 19.37 -17.04 -13.72
CA ALA A 195 19.51 -17.36 -12.29
C ALA A 195 18.37 -18.27 -11.78
N SER A 196 17.23 -18.27 -12.46
CA SER A 196 16.12 -19.17 -12.18
C SER A 196 16.28 -20.48 -12.94
N ARG A 197 15.98 -21.64 -12.33
CA ARG A 197 15.80 -22.92 -13.07
C ARG A 197 14.47 -22.97 -13.84
N ALA A 198 13.83 -21.82 -14.04
CA ALA A 198 12.46 -21.70 -14.49
C ALA A 198 12.35 -21.65 -16.02
N PHE A 199 11.27 -22.20 -16.55
CA PHE A 199 10.82 -21.86 -17.90
C PHE A 199 10.24 -20.43 -17.90
N CYS A 200 11.02 -19.48 -18.40
CA CYS A 200 10.58 -18.09 -18.62
C CYS A 200 9.78 -18.01 -19.94
N ARG A 201 8.49 -17.68 -19.86
CA ARG A 201 7.67 -17.38 -21.04
C ARG A 201 7.38 -15.88 -21.08
N SER A 202 7.72 -15.21 -22.19
CA SER A 202 7.23 -13.86 -22.44
C SER A 202 5.73 -13.91 -22.69
N MET A 203 4.98 -13.07 -21.98
CA MET A 203 3.60 -12.76 -22.34
C MET A 203 3.62 -11.59 -23.33
N ALA A 204 4.14 -11.82 -24.54
CA ALA A 204 3.77 -10.95 -25.64
C ALA A 204 2.31 -11.28 -26.00
N MET A 205 1.35 -10.43 -25.61
CA MET A 205 0.08 -10.42 -26.33
C MET A 205 0.39 -10.07 -27.79
N PRO A 206 -0.20 -10.75 -28.78
CA PRO A 206 0.00 -10.37 -30.18
C PRO A 206 -0.48 -8.92 -30.36
N ASP A 207 0.40 -8.07 -30.87
CA ASP A 207 0.02 -6.76 -31.41
C ASP A 207 -0.98 -7.00 -32.53
N THR A 208 -2.29 -6.88 -32.24
CA THR A 208 -3.29 -6.68 -33.29
C THR A 208 -3.23 -5.21 -33.70
N THR A 209 -2.29 -4.90 -34.57
CA THR A 209 -2.36 -3.77 -35.50
C THR A 209 -2.72 -4.32 -36.87
N ASP A 210 -3.97 -4.11 -37.28
CA ASP A 210 -4.31 -3.81 -38.68
C ASP A 210 -4.09 -2.32 -38.93
#